data_AF-A0A3M1YJR7-F1
#
_entry.id   AF-A0A3M1YJR7-F1
#
_cell.length_a   1.000
_cell.length_b   1.000
_cell.length_c   1.000
_cell.angle_alpha   90.00
_cell.angle_beta   90.00
_cell.angle_gamma   90.00
#
_symmetry.space_group_name_H-M   'P 1'
#
loop_
_entity.id
_entity.type
_entity.pdbx_description
1 polymer ?
#
loop_
_entity_poly.entity_id
_entity_poly.type
_entity_poly.pdbx_seq_one_letter_code
_entity_poly.pdbx_strand_id
1 'polypeptide(L)'
;MRDKLSVKLSKDIVNIIRTTQRNNIELTHIADNKANVLMSISALMITFLLPLVLSNMSSIMSHFLYIPLAILTLTCFTTICIAAIVLKPSRLENFHDPHTGDHNASPFFFGNYYKMTPAQFYDYIEAQLSEKETIRLHLVQDMYFIGRRLAFKMTWIRRAFNIFILGIFLSLTATVVVLLVS
;
A
#
# COMPACT_ATOMS: atom_id res chain seq x y z
N MET A 1 21.97 -20.63 -41.05
CA MET A 1 22.86 -20.25 -39.93
C MET A 1 22.02 -19.40 -38.95
N ARG A 2 21.39 -20.03 -37.94
CA ARG A 2 20.52 -19.33 -36.96
C ARG A 2 21.41 -18.67 -35.92
N ASP A 3 21.78 -17.41 -36.16
CA ASP A 3 22.45 -16.59 -35.17
C ASP A 3 21.42 -16.19 -34.10
N LYS A 4 21.19 -17.12 -33.15
CA LYS A 4 20.46 -16.86 -31.91
C LYS A 4 21.32 -15.91 -31.07
N LEU A 5 21.29 -14.62 -31.39
CA LEU A 5 21.90 -13.58 -30.57
C LEU A 5 21.10 -13.48 -29.26
N SER A 6 21.44 -14.36 -28.31
CA SER A 6 20.97 -14.29 -26.94
C SER A 6 21.45 -12.96 -26.37
N VAL A 7 20.53 -12.03 -26.13
CA VAL A 7 20.80 -10.86 -25.31
C VAL A 7 21.10 -11.38 -23.91
N LYS A 8 22.37 -11.65 -23.64
CA LYS A 8 22.84 -12.26 -22.40
C LYS A 8 22.88 -11.13 -21.36
N LEU A 9 21.77 -10.94 -20.65
CA LEU A 9 21.80 -10.11 -19.45
C LEU A 9 22.93 -10.65 -18.56
N SER A 10 23.89 -9.80 -18.18
CA SER A 10 25.00 -10.27 -17.34
C SER A 10 24.44 -10.93 -16.08
N LYS A 11 25.07 -12.02 -15.64
CA LYS A 11 24.64 -12.76 -14.44
C LYS A 11 24.50 -11.84 -13.22
N ASP A 12 25.35 -10.83 -13.14
CA ASP A 12 25.33 -9.80 -12.09
C ASP A 12 24.06 -8.94 -12.17
N ILE A 13 23.66 -8.52 -13.38
CA ILE A 13 22.45 -7.71 -13.60
C ILE A 13 21.21 -8.54 -13.23
N VAL A 14 21.14 -9.81 -13.63
CA VAL A 14 20.03 -10.70 -13.26
C VAL A 14 19.93 -10.86 -11.74
N ASN A 15 21.08 -11.01 -11.07
CA ASN A 15 21.12 -11.12 -9.61
C ASN A 15 20.64 -9.84 -8.94
N ILE A 16 21.06 -8.67 -9.41
CA ILE A 16 20.58 -7.37 -8.88
C ILE A 16 19.07 -7.23 -9.05
N ILE A 17 18.52 -7.56 -10.23
CA ILE A 17 17.08 -7.50 -10.50
C ILE A 17 16.32 -8.42 -9.53
N ARG A 18 16.78 -9.68 -9.40
CA ARG A 18 16.17 -10.66 -8.48
C ARG A 18 16.17 -10.16 -7.04
N THR A 19 17.31 -9.66 -6.56
CA THR A 19 17.46 -9.12 -5.21
C THR A 19 16.55 -7.91 -5.00
N THR A 20 16.48 -7.00 -5.97
CA THR A 20 15.63 -5.80 -5.86
C THR A 20 14.14 -6.14 -5.84
N GLN A 21 13.70 -7.08 -6.68
CA GLN A 21 12.31 -7.56 -6.67
C GLN A 21 11.96 -8.22 -5.33
N ARG A 22 12.86 -9.05 -4.79
CA ARG A 22 12.69 -9.65 -3.47
C ARG A 22 12.58 -8.58 -2.38
N ASN A 23 13.46 -7.59 -2.39
CA ASN A 23 13.42 -6.47 -1.46
C ASN A 23 12.09 -5.69 -1.55
N ASN A 24 11.57 -5.48 -2.76
CA ASN A 24 10.27 -4.80 -2.94
C ASN A 24 9.09 -5.61 -2.37
N ILE A 25 9.10 -6.93 -2.52
CA ILE A 25 8.11 -7.82 -1.91
C ILE A 25 8.22 -7.74 -0.38
N GLU A 26 9.44 -7.83 0.16
CA GLU A 26 9.68 -7.73 1.61
C GLU A 26 9.24 -6.37 2.17
N LEU A 27 9.60 -5.25 1.53
CA LEU A 27 9.18 -3.91 1.92
C LEU A 27 7.65 -3.74 1.85
N THR A 28 7.00 -4.32 0.85
CA THR A 28 5.53 -4.35 0.78
C THR A 28 4.94 -5.09 1.98
N HIS A 29 5.52 -6.25 2.31
CA HIS A 29 5.09 -7.05 3.46
C HIS A 29 5.31 -6.33 4.80
N ILE A 30 6.38 -5.55 4.92
CA ILE A 30 6.64 -4.70 6.10
C ILE A 30 5.57 -3.60 6.21
N ALA A 31 5.21 -2.95 5.11
CA ALA A 31 4.16 -1.92 5.11
C ALA A 31 2.79 -2.51 5.52
N ASP A 32 2.44 -3.68 4.96
CA ASP A 32 1.20 -4.37 5.27
C ASP A 32 1.16 -4.83 6.73
N ASN A 33 2.27 -5.36 7.25
CA ASN A 33 2.37 -5.72 8.67
C ASN A 33 2.20 -4.49 9.59
N LYS A 34 2.84 -3.36 9.26
CA LYS A 34 2.68 -2.11 10.02
C LYS A 34 1.23 -1.61 10.00
N ALA A 35 0.55 -1.72 8.86
CA ALA A 35 -0.86 -1.36 8.75
C ALA A 35 -1.77 -2.28 9.58
N ASN A 36 -1.53 -3.60 9.54
CA ASN A 36 -2.27 -4.58 10.34
C ASN A 36 -2.11 -4.34 11.85
N VAL A 37 -0.88 -4.09 12.32
CA VAL A 37 -0.61 -3.76 13.72
C VAL A 37 -1.35 -2.48 14.14
N LEU A 38 -1.26 -1.43 13.33
CA LEU A 38 -1.89 -0.15 13.64
C LEU A 38 -3.43 -0.24 13.65
N MET A 39 -4.01 -0.99 12.71
CA MET A 39 -5.44 -1.29 12.67
C MET A 39 -5.88 -2.09 13.89
N SER A 40 -5.13 -3.13 14.26
CA SER A 40 -5.44 -3.99 15.41
C SER A 40 -5.40 -3.22 16.72
N ILE A 41 -4.36 -2.41 16.96
CA ILE A 41 -4.26 -1.57 18.18
C ILE A 41 -5.44 -0.59 18.24
N SER A 42 -5.75 0.10 17.14
CA SER A 42 -6.87 1.05 17.09
C SER A 42 -8.22 0.38 17.34
N ALA A 43 -8.43 -0.83 16.82
CA ALA A 43 -9.63 -1.61 17.05
C ALA A 43 -9.73 -2.08 18.51
N LEU A 44 -8.62 -2.57 19.09
CA LEU A 44 -8.56 -2.95 20.50
C LEU A 44 -8.89 -1.78 21.41
N MET A 45 -8.36 -0.58 21.11
CA MET A 45 -8.70 0.63 21.87
C MET A 45 -10.22 0.87 21.87
N ILE A 46 -10.88 0.81 20.70
CA ILE A 46 -12.34 0.98 20.62
C ILE A 46 -13.08 -0.11 21.40
N THR A 47 -12.66 -1.37 21.27
CA THR A 47 -13.26 -2.52 21.97
C THR A 47 -13.24 -2.35 23.49
N PHE A 48 -12.17 -1.80 24.05
CA PHE A 48 -12.11 -1.51 25.50
C PHE A 48 -12.77 -0.19 25.90
N LEU A 49 -12.75 0.81 25.01
CA LEU A 49 -13.36 2.11 25.25
C LEU A 49 -14.89 2.00 25.35
N LEU A 50 -15.51 1.25 24.45
CA LEU A 50 -16.96 1.22 24.31
C LEU A 50 -17.69 0.76 25.59
N PRO A 51 -17.32 -0.35 26.25
CA PRO A 51 -17.92 -0.75 27.53
C PRO A 51 -17.72 0.29 28.63
N LEU A 52 -16.54 0.93 28.69
CA LEU A 52 -16.22 1.93 29.71
C LEU A 52 -17.12 3.17 29.57
N VAL A 53 -17.35 3.60 28.32
CA VAL A 53 -18.24 4.72 28.00
C VAL A 53 -19.69 4.39 28.36
N LEU A 54 -20.17 3.19 28.01
CA LEU A 54 -21.54 2.78 28.33
C LEU A 54 -21.76 2.65 29.84
N SER A 55 -20.80 2.08 30.58
CA SER A 55 -20.89 1.91 32.02
C SER A 55 -20.85 3.22 32.81
N ASN A 56 -20.24 4.28 32.27
CA ASN A 56 -20.00 5.54 32.97
C ASN A 56 -20.63 6.75 32.26
N MET A 57 -21.68 6.52 31.45
CA MET A 57 -22.25 7.54 30.58
C MET A 57 -22.73 8.79 31.33
N SER A 58 -23.28 8.63 32.53
CA SER A 58 -23.72 9.74 33.40
C SER A 58 -22.56 10.63 33.84
N SER A 59 -21.46 10.04 34.33
CA SER A 59 -20.26 10.77 34.76
C SER A 59 -19.53 11.43 33.59
N ILE A 60 -19.53 10.79 32.42
CA ILE A 60 -18.90 11.32 31.21
C ILE A 60 -19.61 12.59 30.72
N MET A 61 -20.94 12.61 30.81
CA MET A 61 -21.73 13.77 30.38
C MET A 61 -21.62 14.93 31.37
N SER A 62 -21.56 14.65 32.68
CA SER A 62 -21.44 15.69 33.70
C SER A 62 -20.06 16.38 33.72
N HIS A 63 -18.99 15.63 33.48
CA HIS A 63 -17.61 16.17 33.48
C HIS A 63 -17.10 16.52 32.09
N PHE A 64 -17.96 16.62 31.07
CA PHE A 64 -17.56 16.93 29.68
C PHE A 64 -16.48 16.00 29.07
N LEU A 65 -16.29 14.79 29.61
CA LEU A 65 -15.31 13.81 29.15
C LEU A 65 -15.66 13.22 27.77
N TYR A 66 -16.85 13.50 27.24
CA TYR A 66 -17.23 13.12 25.89
C TYR A 66 -16.32 13.76 24.82
N ILE A 67 -15.72 14.94 25.09
CA ILE A 67 -14.82 15.64 24.17
C ILE A 67 -13.53 14.83 23.90
N PRO A 68 -12.70 14.48 24.90
CA PRO A 68 -11.50 13.66 24.67
C PRO A 68 -11.81 12.25 24.14
N LEU A 69 -12.95 11.67 24.53
CA LEU A 69 -13.42 10.38 24.02
C LEU A 69 -13.78 10.44 22.54
N ALA A 70 -14.46 11.51 22.09
CA ALA A 70 -14.80 11.70 20.69
C ALA A 70 -13.54 11.90 19.83
N ILE A 71 -12.58 12.70 20.30
CA ILE A 71 -11.28 12.89 19.61
C ILE A 71 -10.56 11.56 19.46
N LEU A 72 -10.50 10.76 20.52
CA LEU A 72 -9.84 9.45 20.50
C LEU A 72 -10.52 8.48 19.53
N THR A 73 -11.85 8.40 19.61
CA THR A 73 -12.64 7.51 18.75
C THR A 73 -12.49 7.89 17.28
N LEU A 74 -12.57 9.18 16.97
CA LEU A 74 -12.37 9.69 15.61
C LEU A 74 -10.96 9.40 15.10
N THR A 75 -9.95 9.55 15.97
CA THR A 75 -8.55 9.22 15.64
C THR A 75 -8.37 7.73 15.33
N CYS A 76 -8.90 6.85 16.19
CA CYS A 76 -8.84 5.40 15.96
C CYS A 76 -9.57 5.01 14.67
N PHE A 77 -10.75 5.58 14.43
CA PHE A 77 -11.53 5.30 13.22
C PHE A 77 -10.80 5.76 11.95
N THR A 78 -10.31 7.00 11.91
CA THR A 78 -9.54 7.52 10.77
C THR A 78 -8.27 6.71 10.52
N THR A 79 -7.58 6.29 11.58
CA THR A 79 -6.40 5.43 11.50
C THR A 79 -6.73 4.08 10.87
N ILE A 80 -7.83 3.44 11.29
CA ILE A 80 -8.31 2.17 10.71
C ILE A 80 -8.64 2.36 9.22
N CYS A 81 -9.33 3.43 8.84
CA CYS A 81 -9.64 3.71 7.44
C CYS A 81 -8.37 3.82 6.58
N ILE A 82 -7.35 4.53 7.06
CA ILE A 82 -6.08 4.67 6.32
C ILE A 82 -5.34 3.33 6.25
N ALA A 83 -5.26 2.58 7.36
CA ALA A 83 -4.65 1.26 7.37
C ALA A 83 -5.34 0.30 6.38
N ALA A 84 -6.68 0.35 6.30
CA ALA A 84 -7.46 -0.42 5.33
C ALA A 84 -7.12 -0.04 3.88
N ILE A 85 -6.88 1.24 3.59
CA ILE A 85 -6.44 1.70 2.27
C ILE A 85 -5.05 1.13 1.91
N VAL A 86 -4.13 1.01 2.87
CA VAL A 86 -2.80 0.41 2.64
C VAL A 86 -2.89 -1.08 2.33
N LEU A 87 -3.77 -1.79 3.05
CA LEU A 87 -4.00 -3.23 2.88
C LEU A 87 -4.85 -3.57 1.65
N LYS A 88 -5.60 -2.60 1.13
CA LYS A 88 -6.43 -2.78 -0.05
C LYS A 88 -5.57 -3.29 -1.21
N PRO A 89 -6.03 -4.33 -1.94
CA PRO A 89 -5.33 -4.79 -3.14
C PRO A 89 -5.21 -3.63 -4.12
N SER A 90 -4.01 -3.44 -4.64
CA SER A 90 -3.69 -2.30 -5.49
C SER A 90 -4.57 -2.29 -6.74
N ARG A 91 -4.99 -1.09 -7.18
CA ARG A 91 -5.72 -0.92 -8.45
C ARG A 91 -4.97 -1.58 -9.62
N LEU A 92 -5.70 -2.39 -10.38
CA LEU A 92 -5.25 -3.09 -11.60
C LEU A 92 -5.46 -2.22 -12.87
N GLU A 93 -5.62 -0.90 -12.70
CA GLU A 93 -6.27 -0.01 -13.66
C GLU A 93 -5.44 0.33 -14.92
N ASN A 94 -4.18 -0.12 -14.99
CA ASN A 94 -3.36 0.09 -16.17
C ASN A 94 -3.42 -1.17 -17.05
N PHE A 95 -4.57 -1.41 -17.70
CA PHE A 95 -4.58 -2.25 -18.90
C PHE A 95 -4.22 -1.31 -20.06
N HIS A 96 -3.00 -1.41 -20.59
CA HIS A 96 -2.68 -0.80 -21.88
C HIS A 96 -3.14 -1.76 -22.97
N ASP A 97 -4.03 -1.28 -23.85
CA ASP A 97 -4.49 -2.04 -25.00
C ASP A 97 -3.33 -2.22 -25.99
N PRO A 98 -2.92 -3.45 -26.32
CA PRO A 98 -1.82 -3.72 -27.25
C PRO A 98 -2.05 -3.17 -28.66
N HIS A 99 -3.30 -2.83 -29.02
CA HIS A 99 -3.63 -2.22 -30.33
C HIS A 99 -3.48 -0.70 -30.38
N THR A 100 -3.18 -0.03 -29.26
CA THR A 100 -3.07 1.45 -29.21
C THR A 100 -1.71 2.00 -29.62
N GLY A 101 -0.77 1.16 -30.07
CA GLY A 101 0.53 1.59 -30.57
C GLY A 101 1.50 2.12 -29.50
N ASP A 102 1.14 2.04 -28.22
CA ASP A 102 2.05 2.39 -27.14
C ASP A 102 2.99 1.20 -26.84
N HIS A 103 4.14 1.18 -27.52
CA HIS A 103 5.19 0.17 -27.35
C HIS A 103 5.86 0.19 -25.95
N ASN A 104 5.38 1.01 -25.02
CA ASN A 104 5.96 1.17 -23.68
C ASN A 104 5.32 0.29 -22.59
N ALA A 105 4.36 -0.57 -22.92
CA ALA A 105 3.76 -1.47 -21.94
C ALA A 105 4.60 -2.74 -21.77
N SER A 106 5.16 -2.98 -20.59
CA SER A 106 5.89 -4.24 -20.33
C SER A 106 4.98 -5.46 -20.49
N PRO A 107 5.38 -6.48 -21.29
CA PRO A 107 4.69 -7.75 -21.38
C PRO A 107 4.80 -8.60 -20.12
N PHE A 108 5.73 -8.27 -19.23
CA PHE A 108 5.89 -8.98 -17.97
C PHE A 108 4.99 -8.42 -16.86
N PHE A 109 4.32 -7.29 -17.10
CA PHE A 109 3.37 -6.72 -16.15
C PHE A 109 2.01 -7.41 -16.21
N PHE A 110 1.63 -8.11 -15.14
CA PHE A 110 0.33 -8.79 -15.03
C PHE A 110 -0.87 -7.89 -15.37
N GLY A 111 -0.85 -6.62 -14.98
CA GLY A 111 -1.94 -5.68 -15.28
C GLY A 111 -2.14 -5.39 -16.77
N ASN A 112 -1.12 -5.59 -17.60
CA ASN A 112 -1.21 -5.40 -19.05
C ASN A 112 -1.81 -6.62 -19.74
N TYR A 113 -1.52 -7.85 -19.29
CA TYR A 113 -1.94 -9.06 -19.99
C TYR A 113 -3.11 -9.82 -19.35
N TYR A 114 -3.54 -9.53 -18.12
CA TYR A 114 -4.56 -10.34 -17.42
C TYR A 114 -5.93 -10.41 -18.12
N LYS A 115 -6.20 -9.49 -19.06
CA LYS A 115 -7.43 -9.44 -19.88
C LYS A 115 -7.24 -9.98 -21.30
N MET A 116 -6.02 -10.34 -21.69
CA MET A 116 -5.72 -10.84 -23.03
C MET A 116 -6.14 -12.31 -23.17
N THR A 117 -6.55 -12.70 -24.37
CA THR A 117 -6.72 -14.13 -24.71
C THR A 117 -5.35 -14.79 -24.91
N PRO A 118 -5.24 -16.14 -24.83
CA PRO A 118 -3.98 -16.84 -25.06
C PRO A 118 -3.33 -16.52 -26.41
N ALA A 119 -4.13 -16.36 -27.47
CA ALA A 119 -3.65 -15.98 -28.80
C ALA A 119 -3.09 -14.55 -28.82
N GLN A 120 -3.83 -13.59 -28.25
CA GLN A 120 -3.36 -12.20 -28.14
C GLN A 120 -2.06 -12.10 -27.32
N PHE A 121 -1.94 -12.87 -26.24
CA PHE A 121 -0.73 -12.89 -25.44
C PHE A 121 0.46 -13.49 -26.20
N TYR A 122 0.24 -14.57 -26.96
CA TYR A 122 1.27 -15.19 -27.79
C TYR A 122 1.79 -14.21 -28.85
N ASP A 123 0.88 -13.59 -29.62
CA ASP A 123 1.22 -12.62 -30.66
C ASP A 123 1.94 -11.40 -30.07
N TYR A 124 1.49 -10.92 -28.91
CA TYR A 124 2.08 -9.79 -28.20
C TYR A 124 3.51 -10.09 -27.73
N ILE A 125 3.73 -11.27 -27.14
CA ILE A 125 5.06 -11.72 -26.69
C ILE A 125 5.99 -11.92 -27.88
N GLU A 126 5.51 -12.51 -28.97
CA GLU A 126 6.29 -12.75 -30.19
C GLU A 126 6.71 -11.44 -30.87
N ALA A 127 5.81 -10.45 -30.95
CA ALA A 127 6.10 -9.11 -31.44
C ALA A 127 7.17 -8.39 -30.59
N GLN A 128 7.05 -8.46 -29.26
CA GLN A 128 7.98 -7.78 -28.33
C GLN A 128 9.35 -8.47 -28.24
N LEU A 129 9.43 -9.80 -28.37
CA LEU A 129 10.67 -10.58 -28.35
C LEU A 129 11.49 -10.46 -29.64
N SER A 130 10.86 -10.03 -30.73
CA SER A 130 11.52 -9.85 -32.03
C SER A 130 12.48 -8.66 -32.02
N GLU A 131 12.27 -7.68 -31.14
CA GLU A 131 13.18 -6.56 -30.90
C GLU A 131 14.17 -6.90 -29.76
N LYS A 132 15.47 -6.74 -29.97
CA LYS A 132 16.51 -7.16 -29.00
C LYS A 132 16.73 -6.18 -27.84
N GLU A 133 16.28 -4.93 -27.96
CA GLU A 133 16.48 -3.89 -26.93
C GLU A 133 15.29 -3.71 -25.98
N THR A 134 14.12 -4.26 -26.30
CA THR A 134 12.85 -4.10 -25.57
C THR A 134 12.82 -4.80 -24.21
N ILE A 135 13.44 -5.98 -24.06
CA ILE A 135 13.37 -6.75 -22.79
C ILE A 135 13.93 -5.95 -21.60
N ARG A 136 15.06 -5.25 -21.79
CA ARG A 136 15.66 -4.42 -20.73
C ARG A 136 14.76 -3.24 -20.37
N LEU A 137 14.18 -2.59 -21.36
CA LEU A 137 13.26 -1.47 -21.18
C LEU A 137 12.03 -1.89 -20.37
N HIS A 138 11.43 -3.04 -20.72
CA HIS A 138 10.28 -3.60 -20.02
C HIS A 138 10.58 -3.97 -18.56
N LEU A 139 11.74 -4.58 -18.30
CA LEU A 139 12.17 -4.88 -16.92
C LEU A 139 12.33 -3.61 -16.08
N VAL A 140 12.92 -2.55 -16.65
CA VAL A 140 13.05 -1.25 -15.97
C VAL A 140 11.69 -0.63 -15.67
N GLN A 141 10.77 -0.66 -16.64
CA GLN A 141 9.40 -0.16 -16.47
C GLN A 141 8.67 -0.90 -15.34
N ASP A 142 8.77 -2.23 -15.28
CA ASP A 142 8.13 -3.01 -14.22
C ASP A 142 8.70 -2.69 -12.85
N MET A 143 10.03 -2.62 -12.74
CA MET A 143 10.69 -2.23 -11.49
C MET A 143 10.25 -0.83 -11.05
N TYR A 144 10.12 0.12 -11.98
CA TYR A 144 9.63 1.46 -11.69
C TYR A 144 8.19 1.46 -11.15
N PHE A 145 7.27 0.73 -11.80
CA PHE A 145 5.88 0.67 -11.35
C PHE A 145 5.71 -0.06 -10.01
N ILE A 146 6.49 -1.13 -9.78
CA ILE A 146 6.55 -1.81 -8.47
C ILE A 146 7.01 -0.84 -7.39
N GLY A 147 8.11 -0.12 -7.62
CA GLY A 147 8.63 0.87 -6.69
C GLY A 147 7.63 2.00 -6.40
N ARG A 148 6.90 2.47 -7.41
CA ARG A 148 5.86 3.51 -7.24
C ARG A 148 4.71 3.05 -6.34
N ARG A 149 4.25 1.80 -6.48
CA ARG A 149 3.20 1.21 -5.62
C ARG A 149 3.66 1.06 -4.18
N LEU A 150 4.92 0.67 -3.98
CA LEU A 150 5.52 0.59 -2.66
C LEU A 150 5.64 1.97 -2.01
N ALA A 151 6.09 2.99 -2.75
CA ALA A 151 6.18 4.36 -2.26
C ALA A 151 4.82 4.91 -1.80
N PHE A 152 3.74 4.59 -2.55
CA PHE A 152 2.38 4.90 -2.12
C PHE A 152 2.07 4.27 -0.76
N LYS A 153 2.19 2.93 -0.61
CA LYS A 153 1.91 2.24 0.67
C LYS A 153 2.71 2.83 1.83
N MET A 154 4.00 3.07 1.63
CA MET A 154 4.91 3.64 2.65
C MET A 154 4.53 5.07 3.06
N THR A 155 4.03 5.88 2.11
CA THR A 155 3.59 7.25 2.41
C THR A 155 2.31 7.25 3.23
N TRP A 156 1.34 6.41 2.87
CA TRP A 156 0.06 6.33 3.57
C TRP A 156 0.20 5.75 4.97
N ILE A 157 1.00 4.71 5.16
CA ILE A 157 1.26 4.17 6.50
C ILE A 157 1.94 5.22 7.40
N ARG A 158 2.90 5.99 6.86
CA ARG A 158 3.54 7.08 7.61
C ARG A 158 2.52 8.14 8.04
N ARG A 159 1.59 8.53 7.17
CA ARG A 159 0.52 9.47 7.51
C ARG A 159 -0.42 8.90 8.57
N ALA A 160 -0.76 7.61 8.50
CA ALA A 160 -1.59 6.95 9.51
C ALA A 160 -0.94 7.00 10.90
N PHE A 161 0.36 6.70 10.99
CA PHE A 161 1.11 6.81 12.25
C PHE A 161 1.10 8.24 12.80
N ASN A 162 1.33 9.25 11.96
CA ASN A 162 1.31 10.64 12.41
C ASN A 162 -0.06 11.05 12.95
N ILE A 163 -1.15 10.68 12.27
CA ILE A 163 -2.53 10.96 12.71
C ILE A 163 -2.82 10.24 14.03
N PHE A 164 -2.45 8.96 14.13
CA PHE A 164 -2.67 8.17 15.34
C PHE A 164 -1.94 8.76 16.56
N ILE A 165 -0.65 9.07 16.41
CA ILE A 165 0.17 9.66 17.48
C ILE A 165 -0.38 11.03 17.89
N LEU A 166 -0.67 11.90 16.93
CA LEU A 166 -1.18 13.24 17.20
C LEU A 166 -2.57 13.20 17.86
N GLY A 167 -3.45 12.30 17.43
CA GLY A 167 -4.78 12.18 18.00
C GLY A 167 -4.78 11.55 19.41
N ILE A 168 -3.88 10.61 19.70
CA ILE A 168 -3.67 10.14 21.09
C ILE A 168 -3.19 11.30 21.97
N PHE A 169 -2.22 12.08 21.50
CA PHE A 169 -1.69 13.21 22.25
C PHE A 169 -2.77 14.27 22.51
N LEU A 170 -3.58 14.61 21.51
CA LEU A 170 -4.72 15.53 21.63
C LEU A 170 -5.79 15.01 22.58
N SER A 171 -6.12 13.72 22.52
CA SER A 171 -7.08 13.11 23.44
C SER A 171 -6.57 13.16 24.88
N LEU A 172 -5.30 12.83 25.12
CA LEU A 172 -4.72 12.82 26.44
C LEU A 172 -4.64 14.23 27.04
N THR A 173 -4.18 15.21 26.25
CA THR A 173 -4.16 16.62 26.67
C THR A 173 -5.56 17.16 26.94
N ALA A 174 -6.54 16.83 26.09
CA ALA A 174 -7.94 17.21 26.31
C ALA A 174 -8.51 16.60 27.60
N THR A 175 -8.20 15.33 27.91
CA THR A 175 -8.62 14.69 29.16
C THR A 175 -8.05 15.43 30.37
N VAL A 176 -6.76 15.77 30.35
CA VAL A 176 -6.13 16.51 31.46
C VAL A 176 -6.76 17.88 31.64
N VAL A 177 -6.98 18.63 30.55
CA VAL A 177 -7.61 19.97 30.62
C VAL A 177 -9.02 19.88 31.17
N VAL A 178 -9.82 18.93 30.70
CA VAL A 178 -11.18 18.72 31.18
C VAL A 178 -11.16 18.40 32.67
N LEU A 179 -10.32 17.47 33.12
CA LEU A 179 -10.21 17.09 34.53
C LEU A 179 -9.68 18.21 35.46
N LEU A 180 -8.91 19.17 34.95
CA LEU A 180 -8.45 20.32 35.73
C LEU A 180 -9.52 21.43 35.85
N VAL A 181 -10.44 21.49 34.89
CA VAL A 181 -11.50 22.50 34.81
C VAL A 181 -12.82 22.03 35.45
N SER A 182 -13.06 20.71 35.44
CA SER A 182 -14.22 20.05 36.07
C SER A 182 -14.00 19.79 37.55
#